data_AF-A0A9P7FQE4-F1
#
_entry.id   AF-A0A9P7FQE4-F1
#
_cell.length_a   1.000
_cell.length_b   1.000
_cell.length_c   1.000
_cell.angle_alpha   90.00
_cell.angle_beta   90.00
_cell.angle_gamma   90.00
#
_symmetry.space_group_name_H-M   'P 1'
#
loop_
_entity.id
_entity.type
_entity.pdbx_description
1 polymer ?
#
loop_
_entity_poly.entity_id
_entity_poly.type
_entity_poly.pdbx_seq_one_letter_code
_entity_poly.pdbx_strand_id
1 'polypeptide(L)'
;MSDTDQIAPFYGEEDDGKENDEKIRYFELSLKDGGPASQWFLSLTTTEKQTWTTLANTFKNHWPAKTASTKTKAELQAELNNTKITEEELGKKVNVGGIKVYSHIAWADKVERLAKAIQDDGNLLVQNSRDNMASSLKSLVPHSNNTWTLFCQFVWTVSLIELRKKKDECACQKKIEDDLNAIKGARAPAATAKPVFPPASRVPVALPTTSSAFGLPRATPAPFVANNTQLNPPFANTAPRNMLGRRFVTRTY
;
A
#
# COMPACT_ATOMS: atom_id res chain seq x y z
N MET A 1 32.96 17.79 -20.35
CA MET A 1 32.55 16.68 -19.46
C MET A 1 32.94 17.11 -18.06
N SER A 2 32.08 17.40 -17.09
CA SER A 2 30.64 17.25 -16.87
C SER A 2 30.28 18.29 -15.78
N ASP A 3 29.19 19.05 -15.86
CA ASP A 3 27.79 18.74 -15.46
C ASP A 3 27.56 18.71 -13.94
N THR A 4 26.80 19.72 -13.45
CA THR A 4 25.84 19.78 -12.30
C THR A 4 26.33 19.37 -10.89
N ASP A 5 26.06 20.03 -9.75
CA ASP A 5 24.92 20.83 -9.26
C ASP A 5 25.43 21.87 -8.21
N GLN A 6 24.94 23.12 -8.18
CA GLN A 6 23.67 23.53 -7.57
C GLN A 6 23.55 23.15 -6.07
N ILE A 7 23.88 24.11 -5.20
CA ILE A 7 22.95 24.84 -4.33
C ILE A 7 23.79 25.77 -3.45
N ALA A 8 23.68 27.07 -3.68
CA ALA A 8 23.86 28.09 -2.65
C ALA A 8 23.23 29.39 -3.19
N PRO A 9 22.82 30.32 -2.33
CA PRO A 9 21.86 30.17 -1.24
C PRO A 9 20.81 31.30 -1.35
N PHE A 10 19.86 31.32 -0.43
CA PHE A 10 19.12 32.53 -0.09
C PHE A 10 20.10 33.55 0.54
N TYR A 11 20.84 34.31 -0.29
CA TYR A 11 21.46 35.59 0.10
C TYR A 11 20.40 36.66 -0.21
N GLY A 12 19.89 37.46 0.73
CA GLY A 12 20.64 38.17 1.76
C GLY A 12 21.21 39.43 1.11
N GLU A 13 20.43 40.52 1.11
CA GLU A 13 20.91 41.91 0.94
C GLU A 13 22.00 42.16 -0.13
N GLU A 14 21.81 41.67 -1.36
CA GLU A 14 22.55 42.24 -2.48
C GLU A 14 21.65 43.27 -3.15
N ASP A 15 22.07 44.53 -3.02
CA ASP A 15 21.65 45.65 -3.85
C ASP A 15 22.00 45.31 -5.30
N ASP A 16 21.14 44.48 -5.91
CA ASP A 16 21.03 44.32 -7.34
C ASP A 16 20.81 45.72 -7.89
N GLY A 17 21.86 46.32 -8.46
CA GLY A 17 22.01 47.74 -8.82
C GLY A 17 21.03 48.27 -9.88
N LYS A 18 19.81 47.74 -9.88
CA LYS A 18 18.62 48.30 -10.47
C LYS A 18 18.09 49.41 -9.56
N GLU A 19 17.94 50.58 -10.15
CA GLU A 19 17.33 51.74 -9.51
C GLU A 19 15.94 51.36 -8.96
N ASN A 20 15.55 51.90 -7.80
CA ASN A 20 14.28 51.57 -7.13
C ASN A 20 13.09 51.60 -8.10
N ASP A 21 13.10 52.58 -9.01
CA ASP A 21 12.08 52.79 -10.03
C ASP A 21 11.93 51.59 -10.98
N GLU A 22 13.02 50.91 -11.32
CA GLU A 22 12.97 49.71 -12.16
C GLU A 22 12.34 48.52 -11.42
N LYS A 23 12.65 48.35 -10.13
CA LYS A 23 12.06 47.28 -9.28
C LYS A 23 10.56 47.51 -9.08
N ILE A 24 10.16 48.76 -8.81
CA ILE A 24 8.77 49.15 -8.65
C ILE A 24 7.98 48.92 -9.95
N ARG A 25 8.55 49.32 -11.10
CA ARG A 25 7.94 49.08 -12.42
C ARG A 25 7.79 47.60 -12.73
N TYR A 26 8.79 46.78 -12.42
CA TYR A 26 8.72 45.33 -12.62
C TYR A 26 7.63 44.70 -11.75
N PHE A 27 7.50 45.16 -10.51
CA PHE A 27 6.43 44.72 -9.62
C PHE A 27 5.06 45.09 -10.16
N GLU A 28 4.86 46.33 -10.62
CA GLU A 28 3.61 46.77 -11.25
C GLU A 28 3.23 45.90 -12.46
N LEU A 29 4.17 45.61 -13.35
CA LEU A 29 3.96 44.73 -14.52
C LEU A 29 3.68 43.27 -14.14
N SER A 30 4.10 42.84 -12.95
CA SER A 30 3.85 41.49 -12.44
C SER A 30 2.45 41.36 -11.82
N LEU A 31 1.75 42.47 -11.58
CA LEU A 31 0.38 42.45 -11.09
C LEU A 31 -0.59 42.15 -12.23
N LYS A 32 -1.60 41.34 -11.94
CA LYS A 32 -2.67 41.07 -12.90
C LYS A 32 -3.53 42.33 -13.08
N ASP A 33 -3.67 42.80 -14.32
CA ASP A 33 -4.51 43.94 -14.68
C ASP A 33 -5.94 43.79 -14.14
N GLY A 34 -6.43 44.84 -13.47
CA GLY A 34 -7.75 44.87 -12.83
C GLY A 34 -7.89 43.97 -11.59
N GLY A 35 -6.82 43.31 -11.17
CA GLY A 35 -6.81 42.48 -9.96
C GLY A 35 -6.78 43.30 -8.66
N PRO A 36 -7.11 42.68 -7.51
CA PRO A 36 -7.11 43.36 -6.21
C PRO A 36 -5.73 43.91 -5.82
N ALA A 37 -4.65 43.24 -6.23
CA ALA A 37 -3.29 43.73 -6.00
C ALA A 37 -2.95 44.95 -6.87
N SER A 38 -3.42 45.00 -8.13
CA SER A 38 -3.26 46.16 -9.01
C SER A 38 -4.05 47.37 -8.49
N GLN A 39 -5.30 47.17 -8.07
CA GLN A 39 -6.12 48.22 -7.46
C GLN A 39 -5.50 48.77 -6.15
N TRP A 40 -4.98 47.88 -5.30
CA TRP A 40 -4.24 48.28 -4.11
C TRP A 40 -3.00 49.10 -4.47
N PHE A 41 -2.19 48.62 -5.42
CA PHE A 41 -0.98 49.32 -5.84
C PHE A 41 -1.31 50.72 -6.36
N LEU A 42 -2.41 50.91 -7.10
CA LEU A 42 -2.88 52.23 -7.54
C LEU A 42 -3.31 53.13 -6.37
N SER A 43 -3.82 52.56 -5.27
CA SER A 43 -4.26 53.31 -4.09
C SER A 43 -3.12 53.76 -3.16
N LEU A 44 -1.90 53.24 -3.33
CA LEU A 44 -0.73 53.65 -2.54
C LEU A 44 -0.28 55.07 -2.89
N THR A 45 0.17 55.79 -1.87
CA THR A 45 0.72 57.14 -2.00
C THR A 45 2.10 57.14 -2.64
N THR A 46 2.53 58.29 -3.18
CA THR A 46 3.86 58.46 -3.79
C THR A 46 4.99 58.11 -2.80
N THR A 47 4.81 58.40 -1.52
CA THR A 47 5.78 58.08 -0.45
C THR A 47 5.92 56.58 -0.22
N GLU A 48 4.82 55.83 -0.32
CA GLU A 48 4.83 54.36 -0.15
C GLU A 48 5.44 53.63 -1.34
N LYS A 49 5.45 54.28 -2.51
CA LYS A 49 6.11 53.81 -3.74
C LYS A 49 7.52 54.35 -3.92
N GLN A 50 8.08 55.09 -2.96
CA GLN A 50 9.36 55.78 -3.15
C GLN A 50 10.58 54.84 -3.14
N THR A 51 10.50 53.75 -2.38
CA THR A 51 11.59 52.76 -2.33
C THR A 51 11.02 51.36 -2.42
N TRP A 52 11.80 50.45 -2.99
CA TRP A 52 11.43 49.04 -3.04
C TRP A 52 11.15 48.47 -1.65
N THR A 53 11.95 48.86 -0.66
CA THR A 53 11.81 48.42 0.74
C THR A 53 10.48 48.86 1.34
N THR A 54 10.08 50.12 1.16
CA THR A 54 8.78 50.61 1.65
C THR A 54 7.63 49.88 0.98
N LEU A 55 7.68 49.71 -0.34
CA LEU A 55 6.65 49.01 -1.11
C LEU A 55 6.54 47.53 -0.71
N ALA A 56 7.66 46.84 -0.52
CA ALA A 56 7.69 45.45 -0.10
C ALA A 56 7.11 45.28 1.31
N ASN A 57 7.36 46.23 2.22
CA ASN A 57 6.81 46.21 3.57
C ASN A 57 5.30 46.49 3.59
N THR A 58 4.83 47.49 2.85
CA THR A 58 3.39 47.75 2.71
C THR A 58 2.67 46.58 2.05
N PHE A 59 3.30 45.94 1.06
CA PHE A 59 2.78 44.71 0.45
C PHE A 59 2.63 43.56 1.44
N LYS A 60 3.67 43.29 2.25
CA LYS A 60 3.62 42.24 3.29
C LYS A 60 2.58 42.53 4.37
N ASN A 61 2.37 43.79 4.71
CA ASN A 61 1.35 44.20 5.67
C ASN A 61 -0.07 44.03 5.10
N HIS A 62 -0.26 44.35 3.81
CA HIS A 62 -1.57 44.25 3.18
C HIS A 62 -1.93 42.81 2.76
N TRP A 63 -0.93 42.01 2.39
CA TRP A 63 -1.04 40.57 2.19
C TRP A 63 -0.19 39.84 3.24
N PRO A 64 -0.67 39.76 4.50
CA PRO A 64 0.00 38.93 5.48
C PRO A 64 0.05 37.52 4.90
N ALA A 65 1.25 36.93 4.89
CA ALA A 65 1.41 35.54 4.49
C ALA A 65 0.43 34.72 5.32
N LYS A 66 -0.58 34.13 4.67
CA LYS A 66 -1.42 33.14 5.33
C LYS A 66 -0.45 32.11 5.86
N THR A 67 -0.32 32.01 7.18
CA THR A 67 0.42 30.92 7.80
C THR A 67 -0.13 29.66 7.16
N ALA A 68 0.69 28.99 6.35
CA ALA A 68 0.33 27.69 5.82
C ALA A 68 -0.09 26.91 7.05
N SER A 69 -1.38 26.53 7.12
CA SER A 69 -1.90 25.75 8.23
C SER A 69 -1.00 24.54 8.31
N THR A 70 -0.03 24.61 9.23
CA THR A 70 1.02 23.62 9.32
C THR A 70 0.27 22.48 9.94
N LYS A 71 -0.11 21.50 9.10
CA LYS A 71 -0.85 20.33 9.54
C LYS A 71 -0.24 19.89 10.86
N THR A 72 -1.05 19.88 11.90
CA THR A 72 -0.56 19.58 13.24
C THR A 72 0.07 18.18 13.22
N LYS A 73 0.99 17.87 14.14
CA LYS A 73 1.57 16.52 14.20
C LYS A 73 0.49 15.42 14.29
N ALA A 74 -0.63 15.72 14.97
CA ALA A 74 -1.78 14.84 15.05
C ALA A 74 -2.46 14.62 13.68
N GLU A 75 -2.66 15.67 12.88
CA GLU A 75 -3.22 15.56 11.53
C GLU A 75 -2.28 14.80 10.58
N LEU A 76 -0.97 15.04 10.68
CA LEU A 76 0.02 14.29 9.91
C LEU A 76 0.07 12.81 10.30
N GLN A 77 -0.04 12.50 11.59
CA GLN A 77 -0.12 11.13 12.08
C GLN A 77 -1.43 10.45 11.62
N ALA A 78 -2.55 11.17 11.63
CA ALA A 78 -3.80 10.66 11.07
C ALA A 78 -3.67 10.40 9.56
N GLU A 79 -3.00 11.28 8.82
CA GLU A 79 -2.73 11.09 7.39
C GLU A 79 -1.80 9.90 7.12
N LEU A 80 -0.78 9.70 7.96
CA LEU A 80 0.10 8.52 7.92
C LEU A 80 -0.70 7.24 8.16
N ASN A 81 -1.52 7.23 9.20
CA ASN A 81 -2.37 6.07 9.54
C ASN A 81 -3.43 5.78 8.48
N ASN A 82 -3.89 6.78 7.73
CA ASN A 82 -4.84 6.60 6.63
C ASN A 82 -4.17 6.22 5.30
N THR A 83 -2.84 6.31 5.20
CA THR A 83 -2.10 5.99 3.98
C THR A 83 -1.89 4.48 3.88
N LYS A 84 -2.91 3.79 3.37
CA LYS A 84 -2.92 2.34 3.13
C LYS A 84 -2.61 2.00 1.68
N ILE A 85 -1.94 0.87 1.45
CA ILE A 85 -1.81 0.25 0.12
C ILE A 85 -2.52 -1.10 0.12
N THR A 86 -3.35 -1.35 -0.88
CA THR A 86 -4.11 -2.61 -0.99
C THR A 86 -3.47 -3.59 -1.98
N GLU A 87 -3.84 -4.86 -1.90
CA GLU A 87 -3.35 -5.93 -2.80
C GLU A 87 -3.69 -5.65 -4.27
N GLU A 88 -4.79 -4.95 -4.52
CA GLU A 88 -5.26 -4.60 -5.86
C GLU A 88 -4.40 -3.51 -6.48
N GLU A 89 -3.88 -2.58 -5.67
CA GLU A 89 -3.05 -1.48 -6.12
C GLU A 89 -1.58 -1.86 -6.25
N LEU A 90 -1.17 -2.91 -5.53
CA LEU A 90 0.20 -3.39 -5.48
C LEU A 90 0.74 -3.81 -6.87
N GLY A 91 1.90 -3.25 -7.24
CA GLY A 91 2.58 -3.54 -8.50
C GLY A 91 2.05 -2.80 -9.73
N LYS A 92 1.04 -1.93 -9.58
CA LYS A 92 0.59 -1.03 -10.64
C LYS A 92 1.55 0.14 -10.84
N LYS A 93 1.62 0.68 -12.05
CA LYS A 93 2.35 1.93 -12.33
C LYS A 93 1.41 3.12 -12.08
N VAL A 94 1.86 4.05 -11.24
CA VAL A 94 1.16 5.30 -10.90
C VAL A 94 2.01 6.46 -11.41
N ASN A 95 1.34 7.51 -11.90
CA ASN A 95 2.02 8.74 -12.29
C ASN A 95 2.12 9.66 -11.07
N VAL A 96 3.34 9.92 -10.60
CA VAL A 96 3.63 10.86 -9.52
C VAL A 96 4.54 11.94 -10.09
N GLY A 97 4.05 13.17 -10.17
CA GLY A 97 4.84 14.31 -10.65
C GLY A 97 5.33 14.19 -12.11
N GLY A 98 4.61 13.48 -12.97
CA GLY A 98 5.01 13.24 -14.36
C GLY A 98 5.84 11.96 -14.58
N ILE A 99 6.26 11.30 -13.50
CA ILE A 99 7.08 10.08 -13.55
C ILE A 99 6.22 8.85 -13.25
N LYS A 100 6.32 7.82 -14.11
CA LYS A 100 5.64 6.53 -13.89
C LYS A 100 6.44 5.67 -12.92
N VAL A 101 5.98 5.60 -11.68
CA VAL A 101 6.60 4.85 -10.57
C VAL A 101 5.67 3.71 -10.14
N TYR A 102 6.20 2.63 -9.56
CA TYR A 102 5.34 1.59 -9.00
C TYR A 102 4.61 2.06 -7.74
N SER A 103 3.37 1.59 -7.55
CA SER A 103 2.50 2.00 -6.45
C SER A 103 3.12 1.81 -5.06
N HIS A 104 3.84 0.71 -4.83
CA HIS A 104 4.52 0.46 -3.56
C HIS A 104 5.68 1.43 -3.29
N ILE A 105 6.39 1.86 -4.34
CA ILE A 105 7.44 2.87 -4.26
C ILE A 105 6.83 4.24 -3.95
N ALA A 106 5.81 4.64 -4.73
CA ALA A 106 5.09 5.89 -4.51
C ALA A 106 4.46 5.98 -3.11
N TRP A 107 3.95 4.86 -2.60
CA TRP A 107 3.44 4.74 -1.24
C TRP A 107 4.56 4.92 -0.21
N ALA A 108 5.69 4.22 -0.35
CA ALA A 108 6.84 4.36 0.55
C ALA A 108 7.37 5.80 0.57
N ASP A 109 7.46 6.47 -0.58
CA ASP A 109 7.88 7.88 -0.67
C ASP A 109 6.92 8.83 0.05
N LYS A 110 5.61 8.54 0.01
CA LYS A 110 4.61 9.32 0.75
C LYS A 110 4.76 9.11 2.24
N VAL A 111 4.92 7.85 2.67
CA VAL A 111 5.13 7.46 4.07
C VAL A 111 6.40 8.09 4.63
N GLU A 112 7.52 8.04 3.89
CA GLU A 112 8.78 8.66 4.32
C GLU A 112 8.66 10.18 4.48
N ARG A 113 7.97 10.86 3.55
CA ARG A 113 7.72 12.30 3.64
C ARG A 113 6.88 12.67 4.85
N LEU A 114 5.84 11.89 5.16
CA LEU A 114 5.01 12.11 6.34
C LEU A 114 5.79 11.85 7.64
N ALA A 115 6.60 10.79 7.68
CA ALA A 115 7.46 10.49 8.84
C ALA A 115 8.44 11.63 9.13
N LYS A 116 9.11 12.17 8.09
CA LYS A 116 10.01 13.33 8.21
C LYS A 116 9.27 14.59 8.66
N ALA A 117 8.04 14.81 8.19
CA ALA A 117 7.22 15.95 8.60
C ALA A 117 6.76 15.87 10.07
N ILE A 118 6.53 14.66 10.59
CA ILE A 118 6.17 14.43 12.01
C ILE A 118 7.39 14.56 12.93
N GLN A 119 8.60 14.33 12.40
CA GLN A 119 9.86 14.19 13.13
C GLN A 119 9.82 12.99 14.09
N ASP A 120 9.45 11.82 13.58
CA ASP A 120 9.44 10.57 14.35
C ASP A 120 10.84 9.95 14.43
N ASP A 121 11.75 10.60 15.17
CA ASP A 121 13.14 10.14 15.36
C ASP A 121 13.22 8.81 16.13
N GLY A 122 12.19 8.52 16.94
CA GLY A 122 12.05 7.27 17.69
C GLY A 122 11.59 6.07 16.87
N ASN A 123 11.19 6.30 15.60
CA ASN A 123 10.62 5.28 14.71
C ASN A 123 9.41 4.53 15.29
N LEU A 124 8.67 5.16 16.20
CA LEU A 124 7.55 4.53 16.90
C LEU A 124 6.38 4.26 15.95
N LEU A 125 6.26 5.04 14.87
CA LEU A 125 5.15 4.96 13.91
C LEU A 125 5.43 4.02 12.73
N VAL A 126 6.62 3.40 12.68
CA VAL A 126 6.96 2.40 11.64
C VAL A 126 6.02 1.20 11.70
N GLN A 127 5.65 0.74 12.90
CA GLN A 127 4.74 -0.40 13.05
C GLN A 127 3.33 -0.10 12.54
N ASN A 128 2.80 1.09 12.84
CA ASN A 128 1.51 1.54 12.29
C ASN A 128 1.52 1.54 10.75
N SER A 129 2.62 2.01 10.16
CA SER A 129 2.75 2.03 8.70
C SER A 129 2.89 0.63 8.13
N ARG A 130 3.53 -0.29 8.86
CA ARG A 130 3.56 -1.71 8.49
C ARG A 130 2.18 -2.33 8.48
N ASP A 131 1.35 -2.04 9.48
CA ASP A 131 -0.02 -2.55 9.57
C ASP A 131 -0.89 -2.10 8.40
N ASN A 132 -0.61 -0.92 7.85
CA ASN A 132 -1.27 -0.36 6.67
C ASN A 132 -0.75 -0.91 5.33
N MET A 133 0.19 -1.84 5.33
CA MET A 133 0.64 -2.53 4.12
C MET A 133 -0.27 -3.70 3.74
N ALA A 134 -0.29 -3.99 2.44
CA ALA A 134 -0.81 -5.23 1.89
C ALA A 134 -0.06 -6.45 2.46
N SER A 135 -0.76 -7.56 2.70
CA SER A 135 -0.22 -8.80 3.28
C SER A 135 0.94 -9.38 2.45
N SER A 136 0.86 -9.29 1.13
CA SER A 136 1.94 -9.69 0.21
C SER A 136 3.21 -8.90 0.47
N LEU A 137 3.09 -7.59 0.72
CA LEU A 137 4.25 -6.74 1.00
C LEU A 137 4.79 -6.99 2.42
N LYS A 138 3.91 -7.21 3.41
CA LYS A 138 4.30 -7.58 4.79
C LYS A 138 5.14 -8.86 4.84
N SER A 139 4.85 -9.84 3.99
CA SER A 139 5.60 -11.09 3.94
C SER A 139 6.99 -10.96 3.33
N LEU A 140 7.23 -9.92 2.52
CA LEU A 140 8.50 -9.69 1.82
C LEU A 140 9.43 -8.75 2.59
N VAL A 141 8.86 -7.83 3.37
CA VAL A 141 9.62 -6.87 4.17
C VAL A 141 9.98 -7.48 5.53
N PRO A 142 11.27 -7.60 5.89
CA PRO A 142 11.69 -8.18 7.16
C PRO A 142 11.14 -7.39 8.36
N HIS A 143 10.75 -8.09 9.43
CA HIS A 143 10.19 -7.47 10.65
C HIS A 143 11.24 -6.83 11.55
N SER A 144 12.53 -7.15 11.36
CA SER A 144 13.65 -6.63 12.15
C SER A 144 13.99 -5.15 11.88
N ASN A 145 13.42 -4.56 10.84
CA ASN A 145 13.80 -3.23 10.36
C ASN A 145 12.85 -2.17 10.92
N ASN A 146 13.17 -1.69 12.11
CA ASN A 146 12.36 -0.70 12.83
C ASN A 146 12.76 0.75 12.52
N THR A 147 13.61 1.00 11.53
CA THR A 147 14.02 2.36 11.15
C THR A 147 13.34 2.79 9.86
N TRP A 148 12.88 4.04 9.78
CA TRP A 148 12.24 4.59 8.58
C TRP A 148 13.06 4.38 7.30
N THR A 149 14.36 4.64 7.35
CA THR A 149 15.27 4.47 6.20
C THR A 149 15.32 3.03 5.70
N LEU A 150 15.59 2.08 6.61
CA LEU A 150 15.66 0.66 6.26
C LEU A 150 14.29 0.18 5.77
N PHE A 151 13.23 0.55 6.46
CA PHE A 151 11.87 0.19 6.09
C PHE A 151 11.53 0.61 4.66
N CYS A 152 11.70 1.89 4.31
CA CYS A 152 11.42 2.39 2.96
C CYS A 152 12.35 1.76 1.92
N GLN A 153 13.64 1.59 2.24
CA GLN A 153 14.60 0.95 1.34
C GLN A 153 14.21 -0.49 1.00
N PHE A 154 13.78 -1.27 1.98
CA PHE A 154 13.29 -2.63 1.73
C PHE A 154 12.04 -2.62 0.87
N VAL A 155 11.09 -1.70 1.09
CA VAL A 155 9.89 -1.56 0.26
C VAL A 155 10.24 -1.19 -1.18
N TRP A 156 11.21 -0.31 -1.40
CA TRP A 156 11.68 0.06 -2.75
C TRP A 156 12.38 -1.10 -3.48
N THR A 157 13.08 -1.95 -2.74
CA THR A 157 13.93 -3.02 -3.31
C THR A 157 13.13 -4.29 -3.60
N VAL A 158 11.84 -4.37 -3.21
CA VAL A 158 11.02 -5.56 -3.43
C VAL A 158 10.94 -5.92 -4.92
N SER A 159 11.34 -7.14 -5.26
CA SER A 159 11.27 -7.65 -6.63
C SER A 159 9.83 -7.81 -7.08
N LEU A 160 9.48 -7.27 -8.25
CA LEU A 160 8.14 -7.42 -8.85
C LEU A 160 7.76 -8.89 -9.09
N ILE A 161 8.74 -9.76 -9.33
CA ILE A 161 8.51 -11.19 -9.55
C ILE A 161 8.04 -11.84 -8.26
N GLU A 162 8.74 -11.56 -7.15
CA GLU A 162 8.39 -12.06 -5.82
C GLU A 162 7.07 -11.46 -5.35
N LEU A 163 6.83 -10.19 -5.65
CA LEU A 163 5.58 -9.49 -5.34
C LEU A 163 4.38 -10.13 -6.02
N ARG A 164 4.48 -10.48 -7.31
CA ARG A 164 3.42 -11.18 -8.04
C ARG A 164 3.18 -12.59 -7.49
N LYS A 165 4.26 -13.35 -7.29
CA LYS A 165 4.18 -14.69 -6.68
C LYS A 165 3.48 -14.63 -5.32
N LYS A 166 3.86 -13.68 -4.47
CA LYS A 166 3.29 -13.52 -3.13
C LYS A 166 1.81 -13.11 -3.19
N LYS A 167 1.44 -12.25 -4.13
CA LYS A 167 0.05 -11.88 -4.38
C LYS A 167 -0.81 -13.09 -4.76
N ASP A 168 -0.30 -13.97 -5.62
CA ASP A 168 -1.01 -15.20 -6.01
C ASP A 168 -1.15 -16.17 -4.81
N GLU A 169 -0.09 -16.32 -4.00
CA GLU A 169 -0.13 -17.09 -2.75
C GLU A 169 -1.16 -16.52 -1.75
N CYS A 170 -1.18 -15.20 -1.55
CA CYS A 170 -2.14 -14.54 -0.66
C CYS A 170 -3.58 -14.67 -1.17
N ALA A 171 -3.80 -14.58 -2.48
CA ALA A 171 -5.11 -14.79 -3.07
C ALA A 171 -5.58 -16.26 -2.92
N CYS A 172 -4.68 -17.22 -3.09
CA CYS A 172 -4.95 -18.64 -2.87
C CYS A 172 -5.28 -18.91 -1.40
N GLN A 173 -4.49 -18.36 -0.47
CA GLN A 173 -4.73 -18.50 0.97
C GLN A 173 -6.09 -17.93 1.36
N LYS A 174 -6.48 -16.79 0.80
CA LYS A 174 -7.79 -16.18 1.06
C LYS A 174 -8.94 -17.09 0.59
N LYS A 175 -8.83 -17.70 -0.59
CA LYS A 175 -9.82 -18.67 -1.07
C LYS A 175 -9.94 -19.88 -0.15
N ILE A 176 -8.82 -20.43 0.30
CA ILE A 176 -8.81 -21.56 1.25
C ILE A 176 -9.53 -21.17 2.55
N GLU A 177 -9.25 -19.98 3.08
CA GLU A 177 -9.92 -19.49 4.29
C GLU A 177 -11.42 -19.25 4.10
N ASP A 178 -11.83 -18.68 2.96
CA ASP A 178 -13.24 -18.48 2.60
C ASP A 178 -13.96 -19.83 2.50
N ASP A 179 -13.34 -20.84 1.87
CA ASP A 179 -13.88 -22.20 1.76
C ASP A 179 -13.98 -22.89 3.13
N LEU A 180 -12.96 -22.75 3.99
CA LEU A 180 -12.98 -23.28 5.37
C LEU A 180 -14.07 -22.62 6.21
N ASN A 181 -14.29 -21.31 6.06
CA ASN A 181 -15.33 -20.59 6.77
C ASN A 181 -16.73 -20.95 6.26
N ALA A 182 -16.89 -21.17 4.95
CA ALA A 182 -18.15 -21.69 4.40
C ALA A 182 -18.50 -23.08 4.95
N ILE A 183 -17.51 -23.99 5.06
CA ILE A 183 -17.70 -25.33 5.64
C ILE A 183 -18.03 -25.25 7.13
N LYS A 184 -17.36 -24.38 7.90
CA LYS A 184 -17.65 -24.17 9.33
C LYS A 184 -19.04 -23.55 9.55
N GLY A 185 -19.44 -22.58 8.71
CA GLY A 185 -20.75 -21.94 8.77
C GLY A 185 -21.91 -22.89 8.42
N ALA A 186 -21.69 -23.84 7.51
CA ALA A 186 -22.65 -24.89 7.17
C ALA A 186 -22.82 -25.95 8.28
N ARG A 187 -21.92 -26.00 9.27
CA ARG A 187 -21.96 -26.93 10.41
C ARG A 187 -22.44 -26.24 11.69
N ALA A 188 -23.54 -25.48 11.61
CA ALA A 188 -24.32 -25.15 12.81
C ALA A 188 -25.14 -26.38 13.23
N PRO A 189 -25.25 -26.72 14.53
CA PRO A 189 -25.90 -27.95 14.96
C PRO A 189 -27.39 -27.90 14.61
N ALA A 190 -27.86 -28.91 13.88
CA ALA A 190 -29.28 -29.18 13.71
C ALA A 190 -29.91 -29.33 15.11
N ALA A 191 -30.63 -28.29 15.53
CA ALA A 191 -31.34 -28.29 16.79
C ALA A 191 -32.32 -29.46 16.82
N THR A 192 -32.14 -30.29 17.84
CA THR A 192 -32.97 -31.39 18.35
C THR A 192 -34.42 -31.40 17.83
N ALA A 193 -34.67 -32.13 16.74
CA ALA A 193 -36.03 -32.50 16.36
C ALA A 193 -36.50 -33.62 17.30
N LYS A 194 -37.44 -33.31 18.20
CA LYS A 194 -38.10 -34.31 19.06
C LYS A 194 -38.87 -35.31 18.17
N PRO A 195 -38.80 -36.63 18.41
CA PRO A 195 -39.58 -37.58 17.64
C PRO A 195 -41.06 -37.48 18.05
N VAL A 196 -41.91 -37.05 17.12
CA VAL A 196 -43.36 -37.15 17.24
C VAL A 196 -43.76 -38.55 16.75
N PHE A 197 -44.22 -39.40 17.67
CA PHE A 197 -44.86 -40.67 17.32
C PHE A 197 -46.30 -40.40 16.83
N PRO A 198 -46.72 -40.89 15.65
CA PRO A 198 -48.13 -40.90 15.29
C PRO A 198 -48.86 -42.12 15.92
N PRO A 199 -50.12 -41.98 16.36
CA PRO A 199 -50.91 -43.08 16.90
C PRO A 199 -51.48 -43.99 15.80
N ALA A 200 -51.73 -45.24 16.19
CA ALA A 200 -52.21 -46.33 15.37
C ALA A 200 -53.62 -46.10 14.79
N SER A 201 -53.80 -46.48 13.52
CA SER A 201 -55.11 -46.78 12.93
C SER A 201 -55.04 -48.09 12.15
N ARG A 202 -55.96 -49.00 12.53
CA ARG A 202 -56.17 -50.35 11.99
C ARG A 202 -56.84 -50.30 10.61
N VAL A 203 -56.48 -51.23 9.73
CA VAL A 203 -57.34 -51.68 8.61
C VAL A 203 -57.13 -53.19 8.37
N PRO A 204 -58.18 -54.00 8.14
CA PRO A 204 -58.06 -55.45 7.94
C PRO A 204 -57.95 -55.90 6.47
N VAL A 205 -57.19 -56.99 6.29
CA VAL A 205 -57.28 -58.14 5.35
C VAL A 205 -58.11 -58.03 4.06
N ALA A 206 -57.45 -58.33 2.91
CA ALA A 206 -57.97 -59.24 1.87
C ALA A 206 -56.86 -59.78 0.93
N LEU A 207 -56.84 -61.10 0.77
CA LEU A 207 -56.26 -61.92 -0.33
C LEU A 207 -57.48 -62.73 -0.90
N PRO A 208 -57.49 -63.44 -2.05
CA PRO A 208 -56.33 -64.02 -2.77
C PRO A 208 -56.45 -64.21 -4.32
N THR A 209 -55.41 -64.86 -4.90
CA THR A 209 -55.47 -65.98 -5.88
C THR A 209 -55.28 -65.75 -7.41
N THR A 210 -54.08 -66.17 -7.87
CA THR A 210 -53.68 -66.95 -9.09
C THR A 210 -53.83 -66.31 -10.49
N SER A 211 -52.99 -66.57 -11.52
CA SER A 211 -52.06 -67.67 -11.82
C SER A 211 -51.03 -67.26 -12.90
N SER A 212 -49.80 -67.80 -12.78
CA SER A 212 -48.81 -68.28 -13.79
C SER A 212 -48.50 -67.50 -15.09
N ALA A 213 -47.34 -67.59 -15.73
CA ALA A 213 -45.93 -67.91 -15.47
C ALA A 213 -45.24 -68.00 -16.86
N PHE A 214 -43.90 -67.94 -16.88
CA PHE A 214 -42.96 -68.31 -17.95
C PHE A 214 -42.58 -67.27 -19.04
N GLY A 215 -41.39 -66.69 -18.85
CA GLY A 215 -40.55 -66.04 -19.86
C GLY A 215 -39.14 -65.75 -19.29
N LEU A 216 -38.17 -66.53 -19.74
CA LEU A 216 -36.70 -66.56 -19.47
C LEU A 216 -35.95 -65.24 -19.85
N PRO A 217 -34.60 -65.08 -19.72
CA PRO A 217 -33.60 -65.58 -18.75
C PRO A 217 -32.55 -64.52 -18.25
N ARG A 218 -31.80 -64.90 -17.18
CA ARG A 218 -30.33 -64.81 -16.96
C ARG A 218 -29.50 -63.63 -17.53
N ALA A 219 -28.75 -62.93 -16.67
CA ALA A 219 -27.26 -62.96 -16.58
C ALA A 219 -26.65 -61.79 -15.76
N THR A 220 -26.04 -62.16 -14.63
CA THR A 220 -24.76 -61.72 -13.99
C THR A 220 -24.26 -60.25 -13.95
N PRO A 221 -23.62 -59.84 -12.81
CA PRO A 221 -23.12 -58.49 -12.57
C PRO A 221 -21.66 -58.29 -13.04
N ALA A 222 -21.30 -57.04 -13.37
CA ALA A 222 -19.93 -56.64 -13.66
C ALA A 222 -19.26 -55.99 -12.42
N PRO A 223 -17.95 -56.24 -12.19
CA PRO A 223 -17.24 -55.81 -10.99
C PRO A 223 -16.49 -54.48 -11.14
N PHE A 224 -16.21 -53.94 -9.96
CA PHE A 224 -15.24 -52.91 -9.61
C PHE A 224 -13.87 -53.08 -10.28
N VAL A 225 -13.35 -52.00 -10.87
CA VAL A 225 -11.92 -51.85 -11.19
C VAL A 225 -11.44 -50.48 -10.73
N ALA A 226 -10.61 -50.49 -9.69
CA ALA A 226 -9.73 -49.41 -9.31
C ALA A 226 -8.50 -49.42 -10.23
N ASN A 227 -8.08 -48.26 -10.74
CA ASN A 227 -6.73 -48.08 -11.24
C ASN A 227 -6.26 -46.69 -10.82
N ASN A 228 -5.45 -46.66 -9.76
CA ASN A 228 -4.78 -45.47 -9.26
C ASN A 228 -3.29 -45.64 -9.56
N THR A 229 -2.81 -44.91 -10.55
CA THR A 229 -1.41 -44.94 -10.97
C THR A 229 -0.57 -44.14 -9.98
N GLN A 230 0.35 -44.85 -9.34
CA GLN A 230 1.39 -44.36 -8.47
C GLN A 230 2.41 -43.53 -9.28
N LEU A 231 2.82 -42.35 -8.76
CA LEU A 231 4.17 -41.80 -8.92
C LEU A 231 4.41 -40.72 -7.85
N ASN A 232 4.94 -41.15 -6.71
CA ASN A 232 5.62 -40.29 -5.72
C ASN A 232 6.99 -39.86 -6.29
N PRO A 233 7.43 -38.62 -6.05
CA PRO A 233 8.86 -38.32 -5.91
C PRO A 233 9.30 -38.44 -4.43
N PRO A 234 10.48 -39.00 -4.14
CA PRO A 234 11.01 -39.05 -2.78
C PRO A 234 11.67 -37.72 -2.38
N PHE A 235 11.42 -37.32 -1.14
CA PHE A 235 12.26 -36.40 -0.38
C PHE A 235 13.65 -37.00 -0.18
N ALA A 236 14.69 -36.22 -0.47
CA ALA A 236 16.02 -36.41 0.10
C ALA A 236 16.55 -35.04 0.55
N ASN A 237 16.48 -34.84 1.86
CA ASN A 237 17.16 -33.80 2.63
C ASN A 237 18.53 -34.38 3.01
N THR A 238 19.67 -33.69 2.76
CA THR A 238 20.93 -33.75 3.56
C THR A 238 22.02 -32.82 2.99
N ALA A 239 22.25 -31.70 3.71
CA ALA A 239 23.52 -31.07 4.12
C ALA A 239 24.56 -30.48 3.12
N PRO A 240 25.34 -29.46 3.57
CA PRO A 240 26.13 -28.57 2.73
C PRO A 240 27.58 -29.03 2.58
N ARG A 241 28.15 -28.81 1.40
CA ARG A 241 29.59 -29.02 1.16
C ARG A 241 30.36 -27.76 1.54
N ASN A 242 30.90 -27.78 2.76
CA ASN A 242 32.06 -27.00 3.15
C ASN A 242 33.18 -27.16 2.10
N MET A 243 33.66 -26.06 1.55
CA MET A 243 35.03 -25.95 1.05
C MET A 243 35.65 -24.72 1.70
N LEU A 244 36.49 -25.00 2.68
CA LEU A 244 37.47 -24.07 3.23
C LEU A 244 38.34 -23.52 2.09
N GLY A 245 38.53 -22.20 2.13
CA GLY A 245 39.50 -21.48 1.32
C GLY A 245 39.96 -20.20 1.99
N ARG A 246 40.27 -20.26 3.30
CA ARG A 246 41.04 -19.24 4.00
C ARG A 246 42.37 -19.03 3.26
N ARG A 247 42.63 -17.81 2.80
CA ARG A 247 43.96 -17.21 2.86
C ARG A 247 43.85 -15.79 3.40
N PHE A 248 44.20 -15.69 4.67
CA PHE A 248 44.73 -14.48 5.27
C PHE A 248 46.03 -14.13 4.56
N VAL A 249 46.19 -12.89 4.13
CA VAL A 249 47.50 -12.27 3.97
C VAL A 249 47.47 -11.00 4.79
N THR A 250 48.10 -11.08 5.96
CA THR A 250 48.63 -9.94 6.70
C THR A 250 49.78 -9.35 5.89
N ARG A 251 49.80 -8.03 5.69
CA ARG A 251 51.07 -7.32 5.60
C ARG A 251 50.96 -5.97 6.29
N THR A 252 51.80 -5.86 7.30
CA THR A 252 52.21 -4.72 8.10
C THR A 252 53.09 -3.74 7.31
N TYR A 253 53.13 -2.52 7.88
CA TYR A 253 53.94 -1.33 7.58
C TYR A 253 53.43 -0.40 6.48
#